data_AF-A0A4Q3VZF6-F1
#
_entry.id   AF-A0A4Q3VZF6-F1
#
_cell.length_a   1.000
_cell.length_b   1.000
_cell.length_c   1.000
_cell.angle_alpha   90.00
_cell.angle_beta   90.00
_cell.angle_gamma   90.00
#
_symmetry.space_group_name_H-M   'P 1'
#
loop_
_entity.id
_entity.type
_entity.pdbx_description
1 polymer ?
#
loop_
_entity_poly.entity_id
_entity_poly.type
_entity_poly.pdbx_seq_one_letter_code
_entity_poly.pdbx_strand_id
1 'polypeptide(L)'
;MSVLPKVEAQAFTGLCAQGQTLPLYLVCDPPEGETVFQTKIASVRSGLTVRELGLELLGTLLADRLDLYCPAPAAVHVADPVREEIESRHRFECRDPWGFGSIWVRGTVPFWPEVDVRELPPEECSRLLALDLLLSNGDRTPANPNVCWNGSRLMVFDFEHSLELPRIAFERRFERHLDSLEPLYASHLACE
;
A
#
# COMPACT_ATOMS: atom_id res chain seq x y z
N MET A 1 -13.51 -17.48 -0.64
CA MET A 1 -12.13 -16.99 -0.85
C MET A 1 -12.09 -16.46 -2.27
N SER A 2 -11.96 -15.16 -2.46
CA SER A 2 -11.64 -14.62 -3.79
C SER A 2 -10.22 -15.06 -4.14
N VAL A 3 -10.03 -15.54 -5.36
CA VAL A 3 -8.69 -15.82 -5.90
C VAL A 3 -8.07 -14.47 -6.25
N LEU A 4 -6.81 -14.24 -5.88
CA LEU A 4 -6.09 -13.02 -6.29
C LEU A 4 -6.12 -12.90 -7.82
N PRO A 5 -6.67 -11.82 -8.39
CA PRO A 5 -6.69 -11.63 -9.82
C PRO A 5 -5.27 -11.64 -10.40
N LYS A 6 -5.12 -12.25 -11.56
CA LYS A 6 -3.90 -12.17 -12.38
C LYS A 6 -4.24 -11.34 -13.60
N VAL A 7 -3.47 -10.29 -13.86
CA VAL A 7 -3.70 -9.38 -14.98
C VAL A 7 -2.42 -9.22 -15.78
N GLU A 8 -2.56 -9.02 -17.09
CA GLU A 8 -1.44 -8.81 -18.01
C GLU A 8 -1.29 -7.31 -18.30
N ALA A 9 -0.08 -6.78 -18.10
CA ALA A 9 0.23 -5.41 -18.48
C ALA A 9 0.32 -5.28 -20.00
N GLN A 10 -0.49 -4.39 -20.56
CA GLN A 10 -0.54 -4.09 -21.99
C GLN A 10 0.36 -2.91 -22.38
N ALA A 11 0.47 -1.91 -21.50
CA ALA A 11 1.27 -0.73 -21.78
C ALA A 11 1.81 -0.06 -20.50
N PHE A 12 2.98 0.54 -20.63
CA PHE A 12 3.57 1.42 -19.62
C PHE A 12 3.17 2.88 -19.89
N THR A 13 2.63 3.55 -18.87
CA THR A 13 2.14 4.95 -19.01
C THR A 13 2.90 5.97 -18.19
N GLY A 14 3.71 5.53 -17.23
CA GLY A 14 4.57 6.42 -16.45
C GLY A 14 4.97 5.87 -15.09
N LEU A 15 5.73 6.68 -14.35
CA LEU A 15 6.12 6.41 -12.97
C LEU A 15 5.31 7.30 -12.03
N CYS A 16 5.02 6.80 -10.84
CA CYS A 16 4.70 7.65 -9.72
C CYS A 16 5.98 8.42 -9.32
N ALA A 17 5.93 9.75 -9.45
CA ALA A 17 7.07 10.62 -9.13
C ALA A 17 7.32 10.75 -7.62
N GLN A 18 6.45 10.20 -6.78
CA GLN A 18 6.49 10.27 -5.33
C GLN A 18 6.80 8.89 -4.74
N GLY A 19 7.64 8.87 -3.70
CA GLY A 19 8.07 7.64 -3.02
C GLY A 19 9.40 7.08 -3.53
N GLN A 20 10.00 6.22 -2.71
CA GLN A 20 11.32 5.63 -2.98
C GLN A 20 11.23 4.40 -3.91
N THR A 21 10.07 3.72 -3.93
CA THR A 21 9.86 2.48 -4.66
C THR A 21 9.51 2.68 -6.14
N LEU A 22 9.26 3.94 -6.56
CA LEU A 22 8.91 4.35 -7.93
C LEU A 22 7.83 3.48 -8.59
N PRO A 23 6.62 3.34 -8.00
CA PRO A 23 5.56 2.53 -8.60
C PRO A 23 5.29 2.88 -10.08
N LEU A 24 5.04 1.87 -10.90
CA LEU A 24 4.73 2.01 -12.33
C LEU A 24 3.23 2.15 -12.55
N TYR A 25 2.80 2.99 -13.47
CA TYR A 25 1.43 3.02 -13.97
C TYR A 25 1.33 2.15 -15.23
N LEU A 26 0.67 1.01 -15.09
CA LEU A 26 0.50 0.03 -16.16
C LEU A 26 -0.98 -0.05 -16.56
N VAL A 27 -1.24 0.01 -17.86
CA VAL A 27 -2.56 -0.31 -18.39
C VAL A 27 -2.67 -1.83 -18.45
N CYS A 28 -3.69 -2.38 -17.82
CA CYS A 28 -3.96 -3.81 -17.78
C CYS A 28 -5.39 -4.08 -18.27
N ASP A 29 -5.63 -5.30 -18.75
CA ASP A 29 -6.95 -5.74 -19.24
C ASP A 29 -7.53 -6.83 -18.33
N PRO A 30 -8.12 -6.48 -17.16
CA PRO A 30 -8.88 -7.43 -16.35
C PRO A 30 -10.22 -7.77 -17.01
N PRO A 31 -10.92 -8.83 -16.57
CA PRO A 31 -12.22 -9.24 -17.13
C PRO A 31 -13.29 -8.14 -17.17
N GLU A 32 -13.21 -7.16 -16.27
CA GLU A 32 -14.13 -6.03 -16.16
C GLU A 32 -13.83 -4.89 -17.15
N GLY A 33 -12.72 -4.98 -17.89
CA GLY A 33 -12.27 -4.02 -18.90
C GLY A 33 -11.02 -3.24 -18.51
N GLU A 34 -10.39 -2.65 -19.52
CA GLU A 34 -9.11 -1.94 -19.41
C GLU A 34 -9.10 -0.92 -18.26
N THR A 35 -8.07 -0.99 -17.41
CA THR A 35 -7.86 -0.05 -16.31
C THR A 35 -6.38 0.14 -16.00
N VAL A 36 -6.06 1.16 -15.19
CA VAL A 36 -4.69 1.47 -14.78
C VAL A 36 -4.41 0.86 -13.42
N PHE A 37 -3.35 0.06 -13.34
CA PHE A 37 -2.79 -0.44 -12.10
C PHE A 37 -1.57 0.40 -11.70
N GLN A 38 -1.51 0.78 -10.42
CA GLN A 38 -0.26 1.19 -9.80
C GLN A 38 0.49 -0.08 -9.36
N THR A 39 1.65 -0.32 -9.95
CA THR A 39 2.37 -1.59 -9.87
C THR A 39 3.76 -1.40 -9.28
N LYS A 40 4.08 -2.16 -8.23
CA LYS A 40 5.42 -2.28 -7.67
C LYS A 40 6.08 -3.54 -8.22
N ILE A 41 7.32 -3.42 -8.67
CA ILE A 41 8.12 -4.53 -9.21
C ILE A 41 9.42 -4.62 -8.43
N ALA A 42 9.83 -5.86 -8.13
CA ALA A 42 11.11 -6.16 -7.54
C ALA A 42 12.22 -5.82 -8.54
N SER A 43 13.06 -4.85 -8.21
CA SER A 43 14.05 -4.33 -9.14
C SER A 43 15.27 -3.77 -8.41
N VAL A 44 16.37 -3.59 -9.13
CA VAL A 44 17.56 -2.95 -8.56
C VAL A 44 17.25 -1.49 -8.21
N ARG A 45 16.49 -0.79 -9.07
CA ARG A 45 16.18 0.63 -8.89
C ARG A 45 15.20 0.92 -7.76
N SER A 46 14.16 0.10 -7.59
CA SER A 46 13.16 0.30 -6.53
C SER A 46 13.67 -0.14 -5.16
N GLY A 47 14.73 -0.97 -5.13
CA GLY A 47 15.21 -1.61 -3.91
C GLY A 47 14.31 -2.74 -3.41
N LEU A 48 13.14 -2.94 -4.03
CA LEU A 48 12.17 -3.95 -3.62
C LEU A 48 12.64 -5.35 -4.02
N THR A 49 12.29 -6.32 -3.17
CA THR A 49 12.39 -7.75 -3.47
C THR A 49 10.99 -8.38 -3.51
N VAL A 50 10.92 -9.65 -3.88
CA VAL A 50 9.67 -10.43 -3.83
C VAL A 50 9.08 -10.47 -2.42
N ARG A 51 9.92 -10.34 -1.36
CA ARG A 51 9.45 -10.26 0.03
C ARG A 51 8.56 -9.04 0.22
N GLU A 52 9.05 -7.86 -0.15
CA GLU A 52 8.31 -6.60 0.04
C GLU A 52 7.01 -6.60 -0.79
N LEU A 53 7.04 -7.12 -2.02
CA LEU A 53 5.81 -7.30 -2.83
C LEU A 53 4.81 -8.26 -2.17
N GLY A 54 5.31 -9.34 -1.56
CA GLY A 54 4.48 -10.29 -0.82
C GLY A 54 3.86 -9.68 0.45
N LEU A 55 4.58 -8.79 1.13
CA LEU A 55 4.06 -8.04 2.28
C LEU A 55 3.00 -7.03 1.87
N GLU A 56 3.20 -6.34 0.75
CA GLU A 56 2.18 -5.46 0.18
C GLU A 56 0.88 -6.19 -0.12
N LEU A 57 1.01 -7.33 -0.80
CA LEU A 57 -0.14 -8.19 -1.08
C LEU A 57 -0.82 -8.69 0.21
N LEU A 58 -0.03 -9.20 1.17
CA LEU A 58 -0.57 -9.70 2.43
C LEU A 58 -1.29 -8.60 3.22
N GLY A 59 -0.68 -7.42 3.35
CA GLY A 59 -1.24 -6.28 4.06
C GLY A 59 -2.54 -5.80 3.43
N THR A 60 -2.57 -5.70 2.09
CA THR A 60 -3.77 -5.31 1.34
C THR A 60 -4.90 -6.33 1.51
N LEU A 61 -4.60 -7.64 1.42
CA LEU A 61 -5.60 -8.69 1.61
C LEU A 61 -6.14 -8.74 3.05
N LEU A 62 -5.29 -8.48 4.05
CA LEU A 62 -5.73 -8.38 5.44
C LEU A 62 -6.58 -7.13 5.69
N ALA A 63 -6.22 -6.00 5.08
CA ALA A 63 -7.02 -4.78 5.13
C ALA A 63 -8.44 -5.01 4.58
N ASP A 64 -8.55 -5.58 3.37
CA ASP A 64 -9.83 -5.97 2.76
C ASP A 64 -10.62 -6.91 3.69
N ARG A 65 -9.94 -7.90 4.29
CA ARG A 65 -10.58 -8.86 5.19
C ARG A 65 -11.10 -8.25 6.49
N LEU A 66 -10.51 -7.13 6.91
CA LEU A 66 -10.91 -6.31 8.05
C LEU A 66 -11.90 -5.21 7.66
N ASP A 67 -12.40 -5.19 6.42
CA ASP A 67 -13.32 -4.16 5.92
C ASP A 67 -12.74 -2.73 5.95
N LEU A 68 -11.42 -2.62 5.84
CA LEU A 68 -10.74 -1.35 5.60
C LEU A 68 -10.80 -1.01 4.11
N TYR A 69 -10.96 0.26 3.78
CA TYR A 69 -10.91 0.67 2.38
C TYR A 69 -9.47 0.56 1.85
N CYS A 70 -9.25 -0.31 0.87
CA CYS A 70 -7.98 -0.41 0.17
C CYS A 70 -8.19 -0.58 -1.34
N PRO A 71 -7.22 -0.17 -2.18
CA PRO A 71 -7.23 -0.47 -3.60
C PRO A 71 -7.31 -1.97 -3.88
N ALA A 72 -8.10 -2.39 -4.87
CA ALA A 72 -8.23 -3.80 -5.22
C ALA A 72 -6.89 -4.37 -5.74
N PRO A 73 -6.34 -5.43 -5.11
CA PRO A 73 -5.03 -5.96 -5.47
C PRO A 73 -5.10 -6.94 -6.64
N ALA A 74 -4.00 -7.06 -7.38
CA ALA A 74 -3.77 -8.09 -8.39
C ALA A 74 -2.29 -8.47 -8.48
N ALA A 75 -2.02 -9.67 -8.96
CA ALA A 75 -0.71 -10.03 -9.48
C ALA A 75 -0.61 -9.53 -10.93
N VAL A 76 0.30 -8.60 -11.18
CA VAL A 76 0.49 -8.01 -12.52
C VAL A 76 1.65 -8.70 -13.19
N HIS A 77 1.39 -9.37 -14.31
CA HIS A 77 2.42 -9.91 -15.17
C HIS A 77 2.87 -8.83 -16.16
N VAL A 78 4.18 -8.63 -16.26
CA VAL A 78 4.82 -7.64 -17.14
C VAL A 78 5.64 -8.37 -18.18
N ALA A 79 5.01 -8.65 -19.32
CA ALA A 79 5.66 -9.31 -20.45
C ALA A 79 6.86 -8.52 -20.99
N ASP A 80 7.74 -9.25 -21.69
CA ASP A 80 9.02 -8.76 -22.19
C ASP A 80 8.94 -7.42 -22.94
N PRO A 81 7.98 -7.16 -23.86
CA PRO A 81 7.94 -5.87 -24.57
C PRO A 81 7.73 -4.66 -23.64
N VAL A 82 6.84 -4.79 -22.65
CA VAL A 82 6.57 -3.72 -21.68
C VAL A 82 7.74 -3.60 -20.70
N ARG A 83 8.31 -4.74 -20.26
CA ARG A 83 9.47 -4.77 -19.38
C ARG A 83 10.69 -4.10 -20.02
N GLU A 84 10.98 -4.39 -21.30
CA GLU A 84 12.07 -3.78 -22.05
C GLU A 84 11.89 -2.27 -22.20
N GLU A 85 10.66 -1.78 -22.41
CA GLU A 85 10.36 -0.35 -22.42
C GLU A 85 10.70 0.31 -21.07
N ILE A 86 10.27 -0.30 -19.96
CA ILE A 86 10.53 0.18 -18.60
C ILE A 86 12.04 0.19 -18.31
N GLU A 87 12.73 -0.90 -18.61
CA GLU A 87 14.16 -1.06 -18.32
C GLU A 87 15.03 -0.12 -19.15
N SER A 88 14.74 0.04 -20.44
CA SER A 88 15.51 0.92 -21.33
C SER A 88 15.38 2.40 -20.96
N ARG A 89 14.21 2.84 -20.49
CA ARG A 89 13.96 4.24 -20.12
C ARG A 89 14.33 4.57 -18.68
N HIS A 90 14.14 3.61 -17.78
CA HIS A 90 14.19 3.86 -16.34
C HIS A 90 15.21 2.98 -15.61
N ARG A 91 16.03 2.16 -16.28
CA ARG A 91 17.08 1.35 -15.63
C ARG A 91 16.56 0.59 -14.40
N PHE A 92 15.35 0.05 -14.51
CA PHE A 92 14.70 -0.63 -13.39
C PHE A 92 15.44 -1.92 -13.03
N GLU A 93 15.86 -2.68 -14.05
CA GLU A 93 16.45 -4.02 -13.92
C GLU A 93 15.52 -4.92 -13.10
N CYS A 94 14.41 -5.31 -13.72
CA CYS A 94 13.37 -6.12 -13.12
C CYS A 94 13.91 -7.52 -12.80
N ARG A 95 13.70 -7.98 -11.57
CA ARG A 95 14.18 -9.29 -11.09
C ARG A 95 13.18 -10.41 -11.34
N ASP A 96 11.91 -10.06 -11.49
CA ASP A 96 10.79 -10.99 -11.69
C ASP A 96 9.79 -10.34 -12.67
N PRO A 97 9.15 -11.11 -13.58
CA PRO A 97 8.10 -10.60 -14.45
C PRO A 97 6.79 -10.30 -13.71
N TRP A 98 6.64 -10.72 -12.44
CA TRP A 98 5.48 -10.43 -11.62
C TRP A 98 5.72 -9.27 -10.66
N GLY A 99 4.73 -8.38 -10.62
CA GLY A 99 4.63 -7.29 -9.65
C GLY A 99 3.39 -7.43 -8.77
N PHE A 100 3.41 -6.72 -7.64
CA PHE A 100 2.18 -6.40 -6.91
C PHE A 100 1.55 -5.19 -7.59
N GLY A 101 0.29 -5.28 -8.00
CA GLY A 101 -0.47 -4.16 -8.50
C GLY A 101 -1.73 -3.92 -7.71
N SER A 102 -2.20 -2.69 -7.72
CA SER A 102 -3.54 -2.35 -7.29
C SER A 102 -4.20 -1.36 -8.23
N ILE A 103 -5.53 -1.37 -8.30
CA ILE A 103 -6.28 -0.41 -9.14
C ILE A 103 -5.92 1.01 -8.70
N TRP A 104 -5.48 1.82 -9.65
CA TRP A 104 -5.14 3.20 -9.37
C TRP A 104 -6.40 4.03 -9.09
N VAL A 105 -6.52 4.51 -7.85
CA VAL A 105 -7.63 5.36 -7.42
C VAL A 105 -7.27 6.83 -7.65
N ARG A 106 -8.08 7.54 -8.44
CA ARG A 106 -7.91 8.98 -8.69
C ARG A 106 -8.56 9.82 -7.60
N GLY A 107 -8.03 11.03 -7.40
CA GLY A 107 -8.65 12.02 -6.52
C GLY A 107 -8.47 11.76 -5.02
N THR A 108 -7.59 10.84 -4.64
CA THR A 108 -7.22 10.63 -3.24
C THR A 108 -6.22 11.70 -2.82
N VAL A 109 -6.50 12.37 -1.71
CA VAL A 109 -5.56 13.31 -1.09
C VAL A 109 -4.83 12.56 0.01
N PRO A 110 -3.49 12.61 0.08
CA PRO A 110 -2.76 12.04 1.20
C PRO A 110 -3.35 12.58 2.50
N PHE A 111 -3.50 11.71 3.50
CA PHE A 111 -3.95 12.15 4.80
C PHE A 111 -2.87 13.06 5.38
N TRP A 112 -3.23 14.33 5.58
CA TRP A 112 -2.41 15.30 6.28
C TRP A 112 -3.09 15.62 7.61
N PRO A 113 -2.33 15.96 8.66
CA PRO A 113 -2.86 16.21 10.01
C PRO A 113 -3.87 17.38 10.13
N GLU A 114 -4.18 18.06 9.02
CA GLU A 114 -5.22 19.09 8.93
C GLU A 114 -6.65 18.49 8.88
N VAL A 115 -6.79 17.18 8.67
CA VAL A 115 -8.09 16.50 8.81
C VAL A 115 -8.51 16.55 10.28
N ASP A 116 -9.72 17.02 10.54
CA ASP A 116 -10.29 16.99 11.89
C ASP A 116 -10.49 15.53 12.30
N VAL A 117 -9.76 15.10 13.33
CA VAL A 117 -9.79 13.73 13.83
C VAL A 117 -11.21 13.30 14.25
N ARG A 118 -12.10 14.24 14.55
CA ARG A 118 -13.53 13.98 14.83
C ARG A 118 -14.35 13.58 13.60
N GLU A 119 -13.85 13.86 12.40
CA GLU A 119 -14.47 13.42 11.14
C GLU A 119 -14.10 11.98 10.78
N LEU A 120 -13.12 11.40 11.45
CA LEU A 120 -12.67 10.04 11.18
C LEU A 120 -13.62 9.00 11.79
N PRO A 121 -13.99 7.94 11.06
CA PRO A 121 -14.83 6.88 11.62
C PRO A 121 -14.07 6.09 12.69
N PRO A 122 -14.48 6.11 13.97
CA PRO A 122 -13.72 5.49 15.06
C PRO A 122 -13.48 3.99 14.85
N GLU A 123 -14.46 3.27 14.30
CA GLU A 123 -14.32 1.84 14.01
C GLU A 123 -13.27 1.55 12.92
N GLU A 124 -13.19 2.38 11.88
CA GLU A 124 -12.21 2.21 10.80
C GLU A 124 -10.79 2.49 11.34
N CYS A 125 -10.65 3.52 12.17
CA CYS A 125 -9.42 3.83 12.90
C CYS A 125 -8.96 2.68 13.80
N SER A 126 -9.87 2.08 14.59
CA SER A 126 -9.54 0.94 15.45
C SER A 126 -9.10 -0.29 14.65
N ARG A 127 -9.72 -0.56 13.51
CA ARG A 127 -9.34 -1.69 12.63
C ARG A 127 -7.98 -1.46 11.98
N LEU A 128 -7.69 -0.24 11.55
CA LEU A 128 -6.38 0.14 11.02
C LEU A 128 -5.29 -0.04 12.08
N LEU A 129 -5.51 0.49 13.29
CA LEU A 129 -4.61 0.28 14.43
C LEU A 129 -4.38 -1.23 14.66
N ALA A 130 -5.45 -2.03 14.75
CA ALA A 130 -5.32 -3.47 14.97
C ALA A 130 -4.51 -4.15 13.84
N LEU A 131 -4.69 -3.73 12.59
CA LEU A 131 -3.93 -4.24 11.45
C LEU A 131 -2.44 -3.89 11.57
N ASP A 132 -2.10 -2.64 11.88
CA ASP A 132 -0.71 -2.21 12.01
C ASP A 132 0.00 -2.92 13.18
N LEU A 133 -0.70 -3.16 14.30
CA LEU A 133 -0.17 -3.95 15.41
C LEU A 133 0.07 -5.41 14.99
N LEU A 134 -0.87 -6.03 14.27
CA LEU A 134 -0.75 -7.39 13.76
C LEU A 134 0.42 -7.54 12.79
N LEU A 135 0.55 -6.58 11.86
CA LEU A 135 1.62 -6.55 10.86
C LEU A 135 2.93 -6.01 11.41
N SER A 136 2.93 -5.46 12.62
CA SER A 136 4.07 -4.68 13.14
C SER A 136 4.54 -3.64 12.11
N ASN A 137 3.61 -2.89 11.54
CA ASN A 137 3.87 -1.92 10.49
C ASN A 137 4.54 -0.68 11.08
N GLY A 138 5.88 -0.68 11.07
CA GLY A 138 6.68 0.41 11.63
C GLY A 138 6.79 1.64 10.74
N ASP A 139 6.35 1.55 9.49
CA ASP A 139 6.46 2.65 8.52
C ASP A 139 5.29 3.64 8.62
N ARG A 140 4.13 3.19 9.13
CA ARG A 140 3.00 4.07 9.40
C ARG A 140 3.28 4.97 10.60
N THR A 141 3.47 6.26 10.34
CA THR A 141 3.80 7.29 11.35
C THR A 141 3.07 8.60 11.05
N PRO A 142 3.01 9.58 11.98
CA PRO A 142 2.43 10.89 11.70
C PRO A 142 3.06 11.63 10.51
N ALA A 143 4.36 11.38 10.23
CA ALA A 143 5.06 11.95 9.07
C ALA A 143 4.93 11.11 7.80
N ASN A 144 4.52 9.85 7.93
CA ASN A 144 4.29 8.92 6.82
C ASN A 144 3.02 8.09 7.10
N PRO A 145 1.82 8.70 6.97
CA PRO A 145 0.59 8.08 7.45
C PRO A 145 0.13 6.93 6.56
N ASN A 146 0.64 6.84 5.32
CA ASN A 146 0.32 5.79 4.33
C ASN A 146 -1.19 5.52 4.19
N VAL A 147 -1.98 6.57 4.39
CA VAL A 147 -3.43 6.57 4.20
C VAL A 147 -3.85 7.83 3.44
N CYS A 148 -4.98 7.75 2.77
CA CYS A 148 -5.63 8.88 2.12
C CYS A 148 -7.04 9.06 2.68
N TRP A 149 -7.48 10.30 2.82
CA TRP A 149 -8.86 10.62 3.17
C TRP A 149 -9.60 11.15 1.94
N ASN A 150 -10.79 10.60 1.68
CA ASN A 150 -11.64 11.05 0.57
C ASN A 150 -12.89 11.81 1.03
N GLY A 151 -12.97 12.19 2.31
CA GLY A 151 -14.16 12.80 2.92
C GLY A 151 -15.14 11.81 3.54
N SER A 152 -14.92 10.49 3.39
CA SER A 152 -15.82 9.46 3.93
C SER A 152 -15.13 8.22 4.47
N ARG A 153 -14.03 7.77 3.86
CA ARG A 153 -13.28 6.58 4.25
C ARG A 153 -11.78 6.82 4.24
N LEU A 154 -11.08 6.12 5.12
CA LEU A 154 -9.63 6.06 5.14
C LEU A 154 -9.15 4.96 4.18
N MET A 155 -8.57 5.37 3.06
CA MET A 155 -7.91 4.43 2.15
C MET A 155 -6.53 4.08 2.68
N VAL A 156 -6.27 2.79 2.90
CA VAL A 156 -4.98 2.29 3.42
C VAL A 156 -4.12 1.70 2.30
N PHE A 157 -2.82 1.92 2.37
CA PHE A 157 -1.82 1.40 1.43
C PHE A 157 -0.43 1.34 2.10
N ASP A 158 0.59 0.94 1.33
CA ASP A 158 2.01 0.85 1.73
C ASP A 158 2.25 -0.08 2.93
N PHE A 159 2.30 -1.38 2.65
CA PHE A 159 2.59 -2.42 3.64
C PHE A 159 3.95 -3.11 3.42
N GLU A 160 4.80 -2.67 2.48
CA GLU A 160 6.07 -3.34 2.17
C GLU A 160 7.03 -3.47 3.36
N HIS A 161 6.94 -2.53 4.30
CA HIS A 161 7.77 -2.44 5.50
C HIS A 161 7.12 -3.11 6.72
N SER A 162 6.10 -3.93 6.51
CA SER A 162 5.48 -4.75 7.53
C SER A 162 6.42 -5.89 7.98
N LEU A 163 6.19 -6.37 9.21
CA LEU A 163 6.92 -7.48 9.83
C LEU A 163 8.44 -7.22 9.95
N GLU A 164 8.86 -5.96 9.89
CA GLU A 164 10.23 -5.52 10.14
C GLU A 164 10.50 -5.42 11.66
N LEU A 165 10.40 -6.57 12.35
CA LEU A 165 10.74 -6.65 13.75
C LEU A 165 12.26 -6.76 13.93
N PRO A 166 12.94 -5.83 14.64
CA PRO A 166 14.24 -6.15 15.17
C PRO A 166 14.06 -7.23 16.23
N ARG A 167 14.85 -8.31 16.16
CA ARG A 167 14.80 -9.47 17.07
C ARG A 167 14.88 -9.13 18.58
N ILE A 168 15.07 -7.87 18.99
CA ILE A 168 15.43 -7.44 20.35
C ILE A 168 14.60 -6.26 20.92
N ALA A 169 13.64 -5.64 20.23
CA ALA A 169 12.95 -4.46 20.81
C ALA A 169 11.49 -4.27 20.37
N PHE A 170 10.69 -5.35 20.35
CA PHE A 170 9.27 -5.29 20.04
C PHE A 170 8.53 -4.31 20.97
N GLU A 171 8.64 -4.49 22.29
CA GLU A 171 7.92 -3.69 23.30
C GLU A 171 8.19 -2.18 23.15
N ARG A 172 9.45 -1.77 23.04
CA ARG A 172 9.83 -0.35 22.93
C ARG A 172 9.45 0.31 21.59
N ARG A 173 9.24 -0.47 20.53
CA ARG A 173 8.70 0.05 19.27
C ARG A 173 7.18 0.01 19.26
N PHE A 174 6.58 -1.00 19.87
CA PHE A 174 5.14 -1.10 20.08
C PHE A 174 4.64 0.08 20.91
N GLU A 175 5.31 0.42 22.01
CA GLU A 175 5.02 1.63 22.79
C GLU A 175 5.13 2.90 21.92
N ARG A 176 6.23 3.10 21.20
CA ARG A 176 6.37 4.26 20.30
C ARG A 176 5.34 4.31 19.18
N HIS A 177 4.92 3.17 18.66
CA HIS A 177 3.91 3.08 17.64
C HIS A 177 2.53 3.42 18.22
N LEU A 178 2.18 2.89 19.39
CA LEU A 178 1.00 3.30 20.14
C LEU A 178 1.00 4.80 20.46
N ASP A 179 2.14 5.35 20.90
CA ASP A 179 2.30 6.79 21.12
C ASP A 179 2.09 7.59 19.83
N SER A 180 2.57 7.07 18.69
CA SER A 180 2.40 7.75 17.39
C SER A 180 0.95 7.70 16.89
N LEU A 181 0.16 6.77 17.41
CA LEU A 181 -1.26 6.62 17.16
C LEU A 181 -2.12 7.26 18.25
N GLU A 182 -1.52 8.02 19.19
CA GLU A 182 -2.25 8.77 20.22
C GLU A 182 -3.41 9.62 19.65
N PRO A 183 -3.27 10.31 18.49
CA PRO A 183 -4.42 11.01 17.89
C PRO A 183 -5.58 10.07 17.49
N LEU A 184 -5.26 8.89 16.96
CA LEU A 184 -6.24 7.85 16.57
C LEU A 184 -6.88 7.18 17.78
N TYR A 185 -6.11 7.00 18.85
CA TYR A 185 -6.59 6.47 20.12
C TYR A 185 -7.47 7.50 20.85
N ALA A 186 -7.10 8.78 20.82
CA ALA A 186 -7.87 9.88 21.39
C ALA A 186 -9.22 10.07 20.66
N SER A 187 -9.32 9.85 19.35
CA SER A 187 -10.63 9.80 18.66
C SER A 187 -11.54 8.72 19.21
N HIS A 188 -11.00 7.56 19.58
CA HIS A 188 -11.80 6.44 20.07
C HIS A 188 -12.38 6.76 21.46
N LEU A 189 -11.58 7.34 22.34
CA LEU A 189 -12.00 7.72 23.70
C LEU A 189 -12.91 8.94 23.74
N ALA A 190 -12.86 9.83 22.74
CA ALA A 190 -13.75 10.98 22.65
C ALA A 190 -15.18 10.63 22.20
N CYS A 191 -15.42 9.37 21.83
CA CYS A 191 -16.74 8.85 21.45
C CYS A 191 -17.43 8.03 22.54
N GLU A 192 -16.82 7.88 23.73
CA GLU A 192 -17.46 7.39 24.96
C GLU A 192 -17.97 8.55 25.83
#